data_AF-A0A0F5P6C8-F1
#
_entry.id   AF-A0A0F5P6C8-F1
#
_cell.length_a   1.000
_cell.length_b   1.000
_cell.length_c   1.000
_cell.angle_alpha   90.00
_cell.angle_beta   90.00
_cell.angle_gamma   90.00
#
_symmetry.space_group_name_H-M   'P 1'
#
loop_
_entity.id
_entity.type
_entity.pdbx_description
1 polymer ?
#
loop_
_entity_poly.entity_id
_entity_poly.type
_entity_poly.pdbx_seq_one_letter_code
_entity_poly.pdbx_strand_id
1 'polypeptide(L)'
;MSPDPSLYSARDYGFYSLSGNVGSRFGHAVGWAMASAYSEDDKIALAYIGEGTTAEGDFHEALTFASVYHAPVILCVTNNQWAISSFSGIAGGNETTFAAKAIAYGMPGLRVDGNDFLAVWAATEWAAERASRKPRSWRGT
;
A
#
# COMPACT_ATOMS: atom_id res chain seq x y z
N MET A 1 3.09 -2.61 30.67
CA MET A 1 3.35 -1.57 29.65
C MET A 1 2.02 -1.25 29.02
N SER A 2 1.51 -0.02 29.17
CA SER A 2 0.29 0.38 28.44
C SER A 2 0.61 0.40 26.94
N PRO A 3 -0.29 -0.09 26.08
CA PRO A 3 -0.11 0.07 24.64
C PRO A 3 0.01 1.56 24.30
N ASP A 4 0.78 1.87 23.26
CA ASP A 4 0.83 3.22 22.71
C ASP A 4 -0.60 3.65 22.31
N PRO A 5 -1.07 4.82 22.76
CA PRO A 5 -2.46 5.24 22.59
C PRO A 5 -2.88 5.47 21.13
N SER A 6 -1.92 5.59 20.21
CA SER A 6 -2.18 5.82 18.78
C SER A 6 -2.25 4.53 17.94
N LEU A 7 -1.91 3.38 18.52
CA LEU A 7 -1.90 2.09 17.82
C LEU A 7 -3.29 1.43 17.84
N TYR A 8 -4.22 2.00 17.09
CA TYR A 8 -5.60 1.51 16.98
C TYR A 8 -5.68 0.09 16.36
N SER A 9 -6.77 -0.61 16.69
CA SER A 9 -7.16 -1.89 16.09
C SER A 9 -8.67 -2.01 16.13
N ALA A 10 -9.30 -2.38 15.00
CA ALA A 10 -10.75 -2.42 14.87
C ALA A 10 -11.15 -3.47 13.81
N ARG A 11 -11.09 -4.75 14.21
CA ARG A 11 -11.38 -5.90 13.33
C ARG A 11 -12.75 -5.82 12.67
N ASP A 12 -13.77 -5.41 13.41
CA ASP A 12 -15.16 -5.36 12.92
C ASP A 12 -15.36 -4.33 11.80
N TYR A 13 -14.42 -3.40 11.63
CA TYR A 13 -14.40 -2.38 10.57
C TYR A 13 -13.34 -2.66 9.50
N GLY A 14 -12.71 -3.84 9.51
CA GLY A 14 -11.62 -4.17 8.59
C GLY A 14 -10.34 -3.36 8.84
N PHE A 15 -10.16 -2.79 10.03
CA PHE A 15 -8.99 -1.99 10.38
C PHE A 15 -7.93 -2.85 11.07
N TYR A 16 -6.86 -3.15 10.33
CA TYR A 16 -5.72 -3.93 10.81
C TYR A 16 -5.01 -3.26 11.99
N SER A 17 -4.59 -4.05 12.98
CA SER A 17 -3.88 -3.54 14.16
C SER A 17 -2.60 -2.80 13.77
N LEU A 18 -2.46 -1.56 14.20
CA LEU A 18 -1.26 -0.79 13.94
C LEU A 18 -0.07 -1.30 14.77
N SER A 19 1.11 -1.25 14.15
CA SER A 19 2.40 -1.50 14.79
C SER A 19 3.29 -0.26 14.65
N GLY A 20 4.18 -0.05 15.63
CA GLY A 20 5.20 1.01 15.57
C GLY A 20 6.27 0.76 14.50
N ASN A 21 6.44 -0.49 14.07
CA ASN A 21 7.37 -0.87 13.03
C ASN A 21 6.89 -0.32 11.68
N VAL A 22 7.64 0.59 11.08
CA VAL A 22 7.37 1.11 9.74
C VAL A 22 7.58 0.02 8.70
N GLY A 23 6.92 0.13 7.54
CA GLY A 23 7.10 -0.81 6.42
C GLY A 23 6.22 -2.05 6.51
N SER A 24 6.37 -2.84 7.57
CA SER A 24 5.79 -4.20 7.74
C SER A 24 4.34 -4.39 7.27
N ARG A 25 3.47 -3.40 7.52
CA ARG A 25 2.05 -3.45 7.12
C ARG A 25 1.82 -3.56 5.61
N PHE A 26 2.74 -3.09 4.77
CA PHE A 26 2.65 -3.26 3.32
C PHE A 26 2.72 -4.74 2.94
N GLY A 27 3.73 -5.46 3.42
CA GLY A 27 3.86 -6.90 3.17
C GLY A 27 2.68 -7.70 3.73
N HIS A 28 2.22 -7.36 4.94
CA HIS A 28 1.03 -7.99 5.53
C HIS A 28 -0.24 -7.78 4.68
N ALA A 29 -0.44 -6.57 4.14
CA ALA A 29 -1.58 -6.29 3.27
C ALA A 29 -1.51 -7.08 1.95
N VAL A 30 -0.31 -7.22 1.37
CA VAL A 30 -0.09 -8.06 0.18
C VAL A 30 -0.44 -9.52 0.49
N GLY A 31 0.07 -10.06 1.60
CA GLY A 31 -0.22 -11.44 2.03
C GLY A 31 -1.71 -11.66 2.30
N TRP A 32 -2.38 -10.71 2.96
CA TRP A 32 -3.82 -10.78 3.20
C TRP A 32 -4.63 -10.72 1.89
N ALA A 33 -4.24 -9.85 0.96
CA ALA A 33 -4.87 -9.78 -0.36
C ALA A 33 -4.66 -11.07 -1.15
N MET A 34 -3.49 -11.69 -1.08
CA MET A 34 -3.24 -13.01 -1.66
C MET A 34 -4.11 -14.09 -1.02
N ALA A 35 -4.30 -14.06 0.30
CA ALA A 35 -5.19 -14.99 0.99
C ALA A 35 -6.66 -14.80 0.55
N SER A 36 -7.14 -13.56 0.46
CA SER A 36 -8.46 -13.23 -0.12
C SER A 36 -8.59 -13.75 -1.56
N ALA A 37 -7.53 -13.59 -2.36
CA ALA A 37 -7.49 -14.10 -3.73
C ALA A 37 -7.63 -15.63 -3.77
N TYR A 38 -6.84 -16.32 -2.96
CA TYR A 38 -6.78 -17.78 -2.86
C TYR A 38 -8.07 -18.39 -2.31
N SER A 39 -8.74 -17.71 -1.37
CA SER A 39 -10.04 -18.14 -0.82
C SER A 39 -11.23 -17.77 -1.69
N GLU A 40 -11.00 -17.34 -2.94
CA GLU A 40 -12.03 -16.90 -3.90
C GLU A 40 -12.92 -15.73 -3.41
N ASP A 41 -12.48 -14.99 -2.40
CA ASP A 41 -13.20 -13.88 -1.78
C ASP A 41 -13.06 -12.58 -2.59
N ASP A 42 -14.06 -11.73 -2.67
CA ASP A 42 -14.03 -10.53 -3.52
C ASP A 42 -13.34 -9.31 -2.90
N LYS A 43 -12.77 -9.48 -1.70
CA LYS A 43 -12.14 -8.39 -0.93
C LYS A 43 -10.74 -8.05 -1.44
N ILE A 44 -10.42 -6.76 -1.34
CA ILE A 44 -9.08 -6.20 -1.61
C ILE A 44 -8.45 -5.71 -0.32
N ALA A 45 -7.13 -5.54 -0.31
CA ALA A 45 -6.44 -4.83 0.76
C ALA A 45 -6.07 -3.40 0.35
N LEU A 46 -6.08 -2.48 1.31
CA LEU A 46 -5.57 -1.12 1.16
C LEU A 46 -4.60 -0.84 2.30
N ALA A 47 -3.36 -0.50 1.96
CA ALA A 47 -2.31 -0.20 2.93
C ALA A 47 -1.75 1.20 2.71
N TYR A 48 -1.37 1.84 3.82
CA TYR A 48 -0.78 3.19 3.84
C TYR A 48 0.59 3.17 4.50
N ILE A 49 1.54 3.89 3.91
CA ILE A 49 2.82 4.26 4.53
C ILE A 49 3.16 5.73 4.22
N GLY A 50 4.10 6.31 4.97
CA GLY A 50 4.71 7.60 4.63
C GLY A 50 5.82 7.45 3.59
N GLU A 51 6.26 8.55 2.99
CA GLU A 51 7.32 8.53 1.97
C GLU A 51 8.68 8.11 2.52
N GLY A 52 9.00 8.48 3.77
CA GLY A 52 10.23 8.02 4.44
C GLY A 52 10.31 6.50 4.55
N THR A 53 9.17 5.84 4.77
CA THR A 53 9.08 4.37 4.83
C THR A 53 9.36 3.71 3.49
N THR A 54 9.32 4.44 2.36
CA THR A 54 9.67 3.86 1.05
C THR A 54 11.16 3.58 0.87
N ALA A 55 11.99 3.95 1.85
CA ALA A 55 13.40 3.58 1.93
C ALA A 55 13.64 2.26 2.69
N GLU A 56 12.62 1.70 3.35
CA GLU A 56 12.70 0.42 4.05
C GLU A 56 12.64 -0.77 3.08
N GLY A 57 13.30 -1.88 3.43
CA GLY A 57 13.30 -3.11 2.62
C GLY A 57 11.89 -3.68 2.38
N ASP A 58 11.02 -3.61 3.40
CA ASP A 58 9.63 -4.09 3.36
C ASP A 58 8.83 -3.45 2.22
N PHE A 59 9.13 -2.20 1.85
CA PHE A 59 8.48 -1.52 0.72
C PHE A 59 8.79 -2.24 -0.59
N HIS A 60 10.06 -2.55 -0.83
CA HIS A 60 10.52 -3.23 -2.04
C HIS A 60 10.02 -4.68 -2.11
N GLU A 61 10.01 -5.38 -0.97
CA GLU A 61 9.45 -6.72 -0.86
C GLU A 61 7.96 -6.73 -1.21
N ALA A 62 7.18 -5.83 -0.60
CA ALA A 62 5.75 -5.75 -0.84
C ALA A 62 5.41 -5.46 -2.32
N LEU A 63 6.10 -4.53 -2.97
CA LEU A 63 5.91 -4.25 -4.40
C LEU A 63 6.26 -5.47 -5.27
N THR A 64 7.33 -6.18 -4.93
CA THR A 64 7.74 -7.39 -5.65
C THR A 64 6.65 -8.47 -5.56
N PHE A 65 6.19 -8.79 -4.35
CA PHE A 65 5.15 -9.80 -4.15
C PHE A 65 3.81 -9.38 -4.76
N ALA A 66 3.40 -8.12 -4.60
CA ALA A 66 2.17 -7.61 -5.19
C ALA A 66 2.15 -7.78 -6.71
N SER A 67 3.29 -7.50 -7.35
CA SER A 67 3.45 -7.65 -8.80
C SER A 67 3.47 -9.11 -9.24
N VAL A 68 4.37 -9.93 -8.67
CA VAL A 68 4.57 -11.34 -9.06
C VAL A 68 3.31 -12.17 -8.88
N TYR A 69 2.59 -11.97 -7.78
CA TYR A 69 1.38 -12.73 -7.47
C TYR A 69 0.10 -12.04 -7.96
N HIS A 70 0.20 -10.86 -8.58
CA HIS A 70 -0.95 -10.05 -8.97
C HIS A 70 -1.96 -9.89 -7.81
N ALA A 71 -1.46 -9.57 -6.62
CA ALA A 71 -2.27 -9.48 -5.42
C ALA A 71 -3.34 -8.36 -5.56
N PRO A 72 -4.59 -8.58 -5.12
CA PRO A 72 -5.65 -7.58 -5.15
C PRO A 72 -5.46 -6.54 -4.04
N VAL A 73 -4.45 -5.68 -4.19
CA VAL A 73 -4.02 -4.71 -3.18
C VAL A 73 -3.82 -3.30 -3.77
N ILE A 74 -4.16 -2.30 -2.97
CA ILE A 74 -3.81 -0.89 -3.19
C ILE A 74 -2.70 -0.52 -2.19
N LEU A 75 -1.55 -0.09 -2.70
CA LEU A 75 -0.40 0.31 -1.91
C LEU A 75 -0.24 1.83 -1.99
N CYS A 76 -0.70 2.53 -0.94
CA CYS A 76 -0.74 3.98 -0.88
C CYS A 76 0.48 4.54 -0.14
N VAL A 77 1.17 5.50 -0.79
CA VAL A 77 2.26 6.26 -0.20
C VAL A 77 1.78 7.69 0.03
N THR A 78 1.76 8.11 1.30
CA THR A 78 1.46 9.49 1.68
C THR A 78 2.77 10.27 1.73
N ASN A 79 2.97 11.17 0.77
CA ASN A 79 4.14 12.06 0.75
C ASN A 79 3.77 13.44 1.32
N ASN A 80 3.98 13.61 2.62
CA ASN A 80 3.79 14.89 3.32
C ASN A 80 5.09 15.72 3.39
N GLN A 81 6.10 15.36 2.59
CA GLN A 81 7.43 15.96 2.47
C GLN A 81 8.43 15.64 3.60
N TRP A 82 8.02 14.99 4.70
CA TRP A 82 8.89 14.83 5.87
C TRP A 82 8.70 13.52 6.63
N ALA A 83 9.83 12.87 6.92
CA ALA A 83 9.94 11.78 7.86
C ALA A 83 10.62 12.27 9.15
N ILE A 84 9.81 12.60 10.17
CA ILE A 84 10.25 13.21 11.46
C ILE A 84 10.91 14.58 11.26
N SER A 85 12.21 14.60 10.92
CA SER A 85 13.01 15.80 10.65
C SER A 85 13.75 15.73 9.30
N SER A 86 13.56 14.63 8.56
CA SER A 86 14.25 14.37 7.31
C SER A 86 13.34 14.72 6.14
N PHE A 87 13.80 15.62 5.27
CA PHE A 87 13.09 15.97 4.04
C PHE A 87 12.97 14.75 3.12
N SER A 88 11.85 14.64 2.39
CA SER A 88 11.55 13.52 1.48
C SER A 88 12.62 13.28 0.41
N GLY A 89 13.43 14.29 0.09
CA GLY A 89 14.59 14.15 -0.78
C GLY A 89 15.57 13.07 -0.31
N ILE A 90 15.77 12.91 1.01
CA ILE A 90 16.65 11.89 1.58
C ILE A 90 16.08 10.47 1.38
N ALA A 91 14.76 10.32 1.28
CA ALA A 91 14.08 9.05 1.03
C ALA A 91 14.01 8.68 -0.48
N GLY A 92 14.71 9.44 -1.33
CA GLY A 92 14.72 9.25 -2.79
C GLY A 92 13.80 10.20 -3.56
N GLY A 93 13.23 11.22 -2.89
CA GLY A 93 12.30 12.18 -3.50
C GLY A 93 12.96 13.23 -4.40
N ASN A 94 14.30 13.36 -4.37
CA ASN A 94 15.05 14.26 -5.25
C ASN A 94 15.31 13.63 -6.62
N GLU A 95 15.37 12.30 -6.66
CA GLU A 95 15.73 11.49 -7.82
C GLU A 95 14.51 11.26 -8.71
N THR A 96 13.36 10.96 -8.09
CA THR A 96 12.11 10.73 -8.81
C THR A 96 10.90 10.84 -7.90
N THR A 97 9.69 10.78 -8.47
CA THR A 97 8.47 10.68 -7.68
C THR A 97 8.31 9.28 -7.07
N PHE A 98 7.77 9.17 -5.87
CA PHE A 98 7.50 7.88 -5.24
C PHE A 98 6.57 6.98 -6.09
N ALA A 99 5.63 7.58 -6.84
CA ALA A 99 4.77 6.86 -7.78
C ALA A 99 5.56 6.22 -8.94
N ALA A 100 6.65 6.85 -9.40
CA ALA A 100 7.50 6.30 -10.46
C ALA A 100 8.25 5.03 -10.03
N LYS A 101 8.46 4.80 -8.72
CA LYS A 101 9.04 3.55 -8.21
C LYS A 101 8.19 2.33 -8.63
N ALA A 102 6.87 2.47 -8.77
CA ALA A 102 5.98 1.39 -9.20
C ALA A 102 6.31 0.84 -10.60
N ILE A 103 6.85 1.69 -11.49
CA ILE A 103 7.20 1.32 -12.87
C ILE A 103 8.25 0.19 -12.87
N ALA A 104 9.24 0.25 -11.98
CA ALA A 104 10.29 -0.75 -11.88
C ALA A 104 9.76 -2.15 -11.48
N TYR A 105 8.60 -2.19 -10.84
CA TYR A 105 7.92 -3.42 -10.43
C TYR A 105 6.82 -3.85 -11.41
N GLY A 106 6.65 -3.15 -12.54
CA GLY A 106 5.56 -3.45 -13.50
C GLY A 106 4.16 -3.13 -12.95
N MET A 107 4.06 -2.27 -11.95
CA MET A 107 2.80 -1.88 -11.32
C MET A 107 2.32 -0.52 -11.85
N PRO A 108 1.00 -0.30 -11.98
CA PRO A 108 0.46 1.02 -12.27
C PRO A 108 0.75 1.97 -11.09
N GLY A 109 1.39 3.10 -11.37
CA GLY A 109 1.62 4.18 -10.40
C GLY A 109 0.71 5.37 -10.69
N LEU A 110 0.03 5.89 -9.66
CA LEU A 110 -0.70 7.14 -9.71
C LEU A 110 -0.08 8.15 -8.73
N ARG A 111 -0.03 9.41 -9.15
CA ARG A 111 0.29 10.55 -8.28
C ARG A 111 -0.89 11.50 -8.28
N VAL A 112 -1.40 11.79 -7.09
CA VAL A 112 -2.64 12.54 -6.88
C VAL A 112 -2.37 13.70 -5.93
N ASP A 113 -3.11 14.79 -6.08
CA ASP A 113 -3.12 15.85 -5.06
C ASP A 113 -3.83 15.34 -3.80
N GLY A 114 -3.08 15.15 -2.72
CA GLY A 114 -3.60 14.64 -1.46
C GLY A 114 -4.53 15.60 -0.72
N ASN A 115 -4.57 16.87 -1.13
CA ASN A 115 -5.48 17.88 -0.57
C ASN A 115 -6.78 18.03 -1.37
N ASP A 116 -6.88 17.41 -2.55
CA ASP A 116 -8.11 17.34 -3.32
C ASP A 116 -8.86 16.04 -2.99
N PHE A 117 -9.90 16.16 -2.17
CA PHE A 117 -10.73 15.02 -1.75
C PHE A 117 -11.33 14.25 -2.93
N LEU A 118 -11.81 14.95 -3.97
CA LEU A 118 -12.42 14.30 -5.12
C LEU A 118 -11.37 13.56 -5.95
N ALA A 119 -10.17 14.11 -6.07
CA ALA A 119 -9.06 13.43 -6.74
C ALA A 119 -8.64 12.16 -5.99
N VAL A 120 -8.52 12.21 -4.66
CA VAL A 120 -8.21 11.04 -3.82
C VAL A 120 -9.30 9.98 -3.91
N TRP A 121 -10.57 10.39 -3.83
CA TRP A 121 -11.72 9.50 -3.99
C TRP A 121 -11.67 8.78 -5.34
N ALA A 122 -11.60 9.54 -6.44
CA ALA A 122 -11.64 8.99 -7.80
C ALA A 122 -10.45 8.05 -8.07
N ALA A 123 -9.26 8.40 -7.60
CA ALA A 123 -8.08 7.55 -7.75
C ALA A 123 -8.18 6.25 -6.94
N THR A 124 -8.73 6.33 -5.73
CA THR A 124 -8.92 5.17 -4.85
C THR A 124 -10.00 4.24 -5.41
N GLU A 125 -11.11 4.79 -5.90
CA GLU A 125 -12.19 4.05 -6.57
C GLU A 125 -11.67 3.34 -7.82
N TRP A 126 -10.95 4.05 -8.70
CA TRP A 126 -10.31 3.46 -9.86
C TRP A 126 -9.33 2.32 -9.48
N ALA A 127 -8.52 2.52 -8.45
CA ALA A 127 -7.56 1.52 -7.99
C ALA A 127 -8.27 0.29 -7.40
N ALA A 128 -9.37 0.49 -6.67
CA ALA A 128 -10.20 -0.58 -6.10
C ALA A 128 -10.88 -1.41 -7.20
N GLU A 129 -11.48 -0.76 -8.20
CA GLU A 129 -12.04 -1.43 -9.37
C GLU A 129 -10.99 -2.22 -10.15
N ARG A 130 -9.78 -1.69 -10.27
CA ARG A 130 -8.68 -2.39 -10.95
C ARG A 130 -8.19 -3.59 -10.13
N ALA A 131 -8.02 -3.43 -8.82
CA ALA A 131 -7.53 -4.48 -7.93
C ALA A 131 -8.53 -5.65 -7.80
N SER A 132 -9.83 -5.39 -7.86
CA SER A 132 -10.88 -6.43 -7.80
C SER A 132 -10.96 -7.28 -9.07
N ARG A 133 -10.43 -6.82 -10.21
CA ARG A 133 -10.34 -7.59 -11.47
C ARG A 133 -9.20 -8.61 -11.39
N LYS A 134 -9.37 -9.64 -10.56
CA LYS A 134 -8.40 -10.73 -10.39
C LYS A 134 -8.07 -11.41 -11.73
N PRO A 135 -6.78 -11.61 -12.06
CA PRO A 135 -6.39 -12.35 -13.26
C PRO A 135 -6.87 -13.80 -13.20
N ARG A 136 -6.98 -14.43 -14.37
CA ARG A 136 -7.45 -15.82 -14.50
C ARG A 136 -6.62 -16.82 -13.70
N SER A 137 -5.36 -16.51 -13.40
CA SER A 137 -4.45 -17.35 -12.60
C SER A 137 -4.96 -17.63 -11.18
N TRP A 138 -5.84 -16.80 -10.63
CA TRP A 138 -6.50 -17.04 -9.34
C TRP A 138 -7.84 -17.76 -9.45
N ARG A 139 -8.33 -18.03 -10.67
CA ARG A 139 -9.61 -18.70 -10.94
C ARG A 139 -9.37 -20.17 -11.29
N GLY A 140 -9.11 -20.99 -10.27
CA GLY A 140 -9.20 -22.46 -10.33
C GLY A 140 -8.01 -23.21 -10.95
N THR A 141 -7.44 -24.11 -10.13
CA THR A 141 -7.49 -25.55 -10.42
C THR A 141 -8.76 -26.12 -9.81
#